data_AF-A0A4S0I0H6-F1
#
_entry.id   AF-A0A4S0I0H6-F1
#
_cell.length_a   1.000
_cell.length_b   1.000
_cell.length_c   1.000
_cell.angle_alpha   90.00
_cell.angle_beta   90.00
_cell.angle_gamma   90.00
#
_symmetry.space_group_name_H-M   'P 1'
#
loop_
_entity.id
_entity.type
_entity.pdbx_description
1 polymer ?
#
loop_
_entity_poly.entity_id
_entity_poly.type
_entity_poly.pdbx_seq_one_letter_code
_entity_poly.pdbx_strand_id
1 'polypeptide(L)'
;QMIRPFRDEVERYGHYSLAAESMYDHPFQWGSKRTGPDLARVGDRYSNAWHVAHLADPRSVVPESVMPSYAFLKDAQIEVKDFSTHLIANRRV
;
A
#
# COMPACT_ATOMS: atom_id res chain seq x y z
N GLN A 1 3.90 -3.06 5.54
CA GLN A 1 3.04 -4.09 4.94
C GLN A 1 3.51 -5.45 5.44
N MET A 2 3.06 -5.87 6.63
CA MET A 2 3.35 -7.19 7.19
C MET A 2 2.34 -7.50 8.31
N ILE A 3 1.52 -8.53 8.12
CA ILE A 3 0.56 -9.00 9.13
C ILE A 3 1.23 -10.06 10.00
N ARG A 4 1.25 -9.85 11.31
CA ARG A 4 1.86 -10.75 12.29
C ARG A 4 0.94 -11.95 12.57
N PRO A 5 1.48 -13.10 12.97
CA PRO A 5 0.69 -14.32 13.21
C PRO A 5 -0.03 -14.29 14.57
N PHE A 6 -0.65 -13.16 14.92
CA PHE A 6 -1.52 -13.04 16.09
C PHE A 6 -2.96 -13.04 15.65
N ARG A 7 -3.83 -13.68 16.44
CA ARG A 7 -5.27 -13.78 16.15
C ARG A 7 -5.91 -12.42 15.90
N ASP A 8 -5.63 -11.42 16.73
CA ASP A 8 -6.19 -10.06 16.59
C ASP A 8 -5.77 -9.39 15.26
N GLU A 9 -4.55 -9.64 14.77
CA GLU A 9 -4.14 -9.11 13.46
C GLU A 9 -4.81 -9.84 12.32
N VAL A 10 -4.99 -11.15 12.44
CA VAL A 10 -5.66 -11.96 11.44
C VAL A 10 -7.12 -11.55 11.30
N GLU A 11 -7.80 -11.28 12.42
CA GLU A 11 -9.19 -10.80 12.41
C GLU A 11 -9.31 -9.39 11.79
N ARG A 12 -8.32 -8.50 11.98
CA ARG A 12 -8.37 -7.12 11.44
C ARG A 12 -7.95 -6.99 9.97
N TYR A 13 -6.92 -7.75 9.58
CA TYR A 13 -6.23 -7.55 8.31
C TYR A 13 -6.29 -8.78 7.39
N GLY A 14 -6.70 -9.95 7.88
CA GLY A 14 -6.74 -11.20 7.11
C GLY A 14 -5.50 -12.07 7.33
N HIS A 15 -5.28 -13.06 6.46
CA HIS A 15 -4.21 -14.04 6.63
C HIS A 15 -2.84 -13.40 6.86
N TYR A 16 -2.08 -13.91 7.84
CA TYR A 16 -0.74 -13.41 8.17
C TYR A 16 0.18 -13.44 6.94
N SER A 17 1.17 -12.55 6.93
CA SER A 17 2.08 -12.43 5.78
C SER A 17 3.01 -13.63 5.70
N LEU A 18 3.26 -14.10 4.47
CA LEU A 18 4.23 -15.17 4.20
C LEU A 18 5.48 -14.57 3.55
N ALA A 19 6.65 -15.15 3.82
CA ALA A 19 7.90 -14.68 3.22
C ALA A 19 7.86 -14.69 1.68
N ALA A 20 7.15 -15.67 1.08
CA ALA A 20 6.97 -15.78 -0.36
C ALA A 20 6.26 -14.56 -0.99
N GLU A 21 5.47 -13.81 -0.22
CA GLU A 21 4.70 -12.67 -0.74
C GLU A 21 5.59 -11.46 -1.02
N SER A 22 6.72 -11.34 -0.32
CA SER A 22 7.72 -10.29 -0.54
C SER A 22 8.89 -10.75 -1.40
N MET A 23 8.77 -11.89 -2.08
CA MET A 23 9.83 -12.43 -2.94
C MET A 23 10.24 -11.47 -4.06
N TYR A 24 9.31 -10.66 -4.56
CA TYR A 24 9.55 -9.70 -5.64
C TYR A 24 9.76 -8.25 -5.16
N ASP A 25 9.72 -8.01 -3.84
CA ASP A 25 9.79 -6.66 -3.30
C ASP A 25 11.25 -6.20 -3.18
N HIS A 26 11.68 -5.36 -4.10
CA HIS A 26 13.01 -4.76 -4.10
C HIS A 26 12.92 -3.22 -4.05
N PRO A 27 13.01 -2.58 -2.88
CA PRO A 27 13.15 -3.14 -1.53
C PRO A 27 11.82 -3.61 -0.91
N PHE A 28 11.92 -4.41 0.16
CA PHE A 28 10.77 -4.89 0.93
C PHE A 28 9.92 -3.73 1.49
N GLN A 29 8.59 -3.93 1.53
CA GLN A 29 7.61 -2.91 1.97
C GLN A 29 7.11 -3.09 3.41
N TRP A 30 7.82 -3.88 4.22
CA TRP A 30 7.41 -4.16 5.60
C TRP A 30 7.44 -2.88 6.43
N GLY A 31 6.40 -2.73 7.27
CA GLY A 31 6.25 -1.52 8.08
C GLY A 31 7.04 -1.66 9.36
N SER A 32 7.73 -0.60 9.77
CA SER A 32 8.33 -0.51 11.11
C SER A 32 7.35 0.09 12.13
N LYS A 33 6.45 0.97 11.68
CA LYS A 33 5.42 1.62 12.48
C LYS A 33 4.08 1.62 11.75
N ARG A 34 2.98 1.61 12.51
CA ARG A 34 1.61 1.76 12.00
C ARG A 34 0.98 3.05 12.53
N THR A 35 1.09 4.13 11.75
CA THR A 35 0.29 5.36 11.98
C THR A 35 -1.10 5.19 11.36
N GLY A 36 -1.18 4.54 10.20
CA GLY A 36 -2.42 4.00 9.63
C GLY A 36 -2.47 2.47 9.72
N PRO A 37 -3.55 1.84 9.23
CA PRO A 37 -3.70 0.38 9.20
C PRO A 37 -2.65 -0.30 8.30
N ASP A 38 -2.45 -1.60 8.50
CA ASP A 38 -1.60 -2.38 7.59
C ASP A 38 -2.24 -2.52 6.20
N LEU A 39 -1.41 -2.51 5.15
CA LEU A 39 -1.85 -2.51 3.75
C LEU A 39 -1.59 -3.83 3.02
N ALA A 40 -0.95 -4.82 3.65
CA ALA A 40 -0.53 -6.06 2.99
C ALA A 40 -1.69 -6.86 2.34
N ARG A 41 -2.93 -6.62 2.76
CA ARG A 41 -4.14 -7.33 2.28
C ARG A 41 -5.27 -6.35 1.96
N VAL A 42 -4.94 -5.18 1.41
CA VAL A 42 -5.97 -4.22 0.96
C VAL A 42 -6.55 -4.56 -0.42
N GLY A 43 -5.95 -5.53 -1.13
CA GLY A 43 -6.42 -5.98 -2.44
C GLY A 43 -7.91 -6.31 -2.42
N ASP A 44 -8.67 -5.61 -3.25
CA ASP A 44 -10.13 -5.74 -3.41
C ASP A 44 -10.98 -5.39 -2.16
N ARG A 45 -10.36 -4.86 -1.09
CA ARG A 45 -11.09 -4.43 0.12
C ARG A 45 -11.87 -3.13 -0.10
N TYR A 46 -11.38 -2.26 -0.98
CA TYR A 46 -11.99 -0.97 -1.30
C TYR A 46 -11.99 -0.75 -2.82
N SER A 47 -12.99 -0.02 -3.31
CA SER A 47 -13.08 0.32 -4.73
C SER A 47 -12.04 1.37 -5.13
N ASN A 48 -11.70 1.42 -6.43
CA ASN A 48 -10.84 2.47 -6.97
C ASN A 48 -11.39 3.88 -6.68
N ALA A 49 -12.71 4.05 -6.70
CA ALA A 49 -13.35 5.32 -6.36
C ALA A 49 -13.12 5.71 -4.88
N TRP A 50 -13.18 4.73 -3.97
CA TRP A 50 -12.83 4.96 -2.57
C TRP A 50 -11.37 5.37 -2.42
N HIS A 51 -10.44 4.68 -3.10
CA HIS A 51 -9.01 5.04 -3.06
C HIS A 51 -8.76 6.46 -3.57
N VAL A 52 -9.39 6.87 -4.67
CA VAL A 52 -9.27 8.24 -5.20
C VAL A 52 -9.82 9.27 -4.21
N ALA A 53 -10.99 9.02 -3.62
CA ALA A 53 -11.59 9.92 -2.63
C ALA A 53 -10.71 10.01 -1.37
N HIS A 54 -10.28 8.87 -0.83
CA HIS A 54 -9.44 8.80 0.37
C HIS A 54 -8.07 9.44 0.18
N LEU A 55 -7.41 9.28 -0.97
CA LEU A 55 -6.14 9.95 -1.24
C LEU A 55 -6.30 11.45 -1.45
N ALA A 56 -7.42 11.89 -2.06
CA ALA A 56 -7.68 13.30 -2.29
C ALA A 56 -7.98 14.04 -0.99
N ASP A 57 -8.89 13.51 -0.18
CA ASP A 57 -9.23 14.07 1.13
C ASP A 57 -9.60 12.93 2.10
N PRO A 58 -8.62 12.41 2.86
CA PRO A 58 -8.87 11.30 3.78
C PRO A 58 -9.97 11.59 4.81
N ARG A 59 -10.14 12.86 5.21
CA ARG A 59 -11.11 13.27 6.23
C ARG A 59 -12.53 13.35 5.69
N SER A 60 -12.70 13.46 4.37
CA SER A 60 -14.02 13.41 3.73
C SER A 60 -14.69 12.03 3.84
N VAL A 61 -13.89 10.95 3.87
CA VAL A 61 -14.37 9.56 3.92
C VAL A 61 -14.16 8.91 5.29
N VAL A 62 -13.13 9.35 6.02
CA VAL A 62 -12.83 8.90 7.38
C VAL A 62 -12.52 10.15 8.22
N PRO A 63 -13.52 10.76 8.88
CA PRO A 63 -13.39 12.05 9.57
C PRO A 63 -12.20 12.15 10.54
N GLU A 64 -11.89 11.06 11.24
CA GLU A 64 -10.81 10.97 12.23
C GLU A 64 -9.43 10.64 11.61
N SER A 65 -9.31 10.67 10.28
CA SER A 65 -8.06 10.28 9.60
C SER A 65 -6.94 11.28 9.83
N VAL A 66 -5.84 10.79 10.39
CA VAL A 66 -4.57 11.52 10.53
C VAL A 66 -3.74 11.53 9.24
N MET A 67 -4.21 10.85 8.18
CA MET A 67 -3.49 10.79 6.92
C MET A 67 -3.43 12.19 6.26
N PRO A 68 -2.26 12.59 5.72
CA PRO A 68 -2.17 13.79 4.89
C PRO A 68 -2.97 13.66 3.59
N SER A 69 -3.41 14.79 3.03
CA SER A 69 -4.00 14.80 1.68
C SER A 69 -2.91 14.63 0.62
N TYR A 70 -3.22 13.84 -0.40
CA TYR A 70 -2.40 13.63 -1.60
C TYR A 70 -3.15 14.11 -2.86
N ALA A 71 -3.97 15.16 -2.74
CA ALA A 71 -4.78 15.68 -3.85
C ALA A 71 -3.96 16.00 -5.12
N PHE A 72 -2.69 16.39 -4.97
CA PHE A 72 -1.77 16.66 -6.08
C PHE A 72 -1.59 15.48 -7.05
N LEU A 73 -1.82 14.24 -6.59
CA LEU A 73 -1.74 13.05 -7.44
C LEU A 73 -2.76 13.06 -8.59
N LYS A 74 -3.82 13.88 -8.50
CA LYS A 74 -4.80 14.06 -9.58
C LYS A 74 -4.22 14.81 -10.78
N ASP A 75 -3.31 15.73 -10.51
CA ASP A 75 -2.80 16.68 -11.50
C ASP A 75 -1.38 16.32 -11.96
N ALA A 76 -0.65 15.54 -11.16
CA ALA A 76 0.70 15.08 -11.46
C ALA A 76 0.71 13.94 -12.49
N GLN A 77 0.85 14.28 -13.76
CA GLN A 77 1.03 13.29 -14.83
C GLN A 77 2.36 12.55 -14.69
N ILE A 78 2.32 11.23 -14.89
CA ILE A 78 3.50 10.37 -14.84
C ILE A 78 4.12 10.28 -16.24
N GLU A 79 5.39 10.65 -16.35
CA GLU A 79 6.19 10.37 -17.53
C GLU A 79 6.89 9.01 -17.34
N VAL A 80 6.49 8.01 -18.13
CA VAL A 80 7.04 6.65 -18.00
C VAL A 80 8.38 6.57 -18.75
N LYS A 81 9.48 6.70 -18.01
CA LYS A 81 10.85 6.51 -18.50
C LYS A 81 11.48 5.28 -17.87
N ASP A 82 12.44 4.68 -18.57
CA ASP A 82 13.34 3.64 -18.04
C ASP A 82 12.68 2.37 -17.48
N PHE A 83 11.41 2.11 -17.79
CA PHE A 83 10.69 0.92 -17.28
C PHE A 83 11.42 -0.39 -17.64
N SER A 84 11.99 -0.47 -18.85
CA SER A 84 12.76 -1.63 -19.30
C SER A 84 14.01 -1.84 -18.45
N THR A 85 14.71 -0.75 -18.11
CA THR A 85 15.91 -0.79 -17.29
C THR A 85 15.57 -1.23 -15.87
N HIS A 86 14.48 -0.72 -15.30
CA HIS A 86 13.96 -1.17 -14.00
C HIS A 86 13.62 -2.67 -13.99
N LEU A 87 12.95 -3.19 -15.04
CA LEU A 87 12.63 -4.62 -15.14
C LEU A 87 13.89 -5.49 -15.29
N ILE A 88 14.87 -5.05 -16.06
CA ILE A 88 16.17 -5.75 -16.20
C ILE A 88 16.90 -5.79 -14.86
N ALA A 89 16.90 -4.68 -14.12
CA ALA A 89 17.50 -4.63 -12.79
C ALA A 89 16.83 -5.61 -11.82
N ASN A 90 15.49 -5.63 -11.76
CA ASN A 90 14.75 -6.55 -10.91
C ASN A 90 14.98 -8.04 -11.25
N ARG A 91 15.26 -8.38 -12.52
CA ARG A 91 15.59 -9.76 -12.90
C ARG A 91 16.98 -10.21 -12.43
N ARG A 92 17.90 -9.27 -12.21
CA ARG A 92 19.30 -9.56 -11.86
C ARG A 92 19.52 -9.73 -10.36
N VAL A 93 18.54 -9.36 -9.55
CA VAL A 93 18.49 -9.56 -8.09
C VAL A 93 17.69 -10.82 -7.81
#